data_AF-B4KX16-F1
#
_entry.id   AF-B4KX16-F1
#
_cell.length_a   1.000
_cell.length_b   1.000
_cell.length_c   1.000
_cell.angle_alpha   90.00
_cell.angle_beta   90.00
_cell.angle_gamma   90.00
#
_symmetry.space_group_name_H-M   'P 1'
#
loop_
_entity.id
_entity.type
_entity.pdbx_description
1 polymer ?
#
loop_
_entity_poly.entity_id
_entity_poly.type
_entity_poly.pdbx_seq_one_letter_code
_entity_poly.pdbx_strand_id
1 'polypeptide(L)'
;MATNLVRLLEGSIRSNNAGVAQRTLRVFSSQQQQSEHSAEDDEEFRVLNLRTVKQQARRRVIKKEVVPPPRTTHMPVDQDWTAVWSGPRSFHPASVPLPLRQGYTERGAAAPSKYANAELMKIPNFLHLTPPAIRQQCEAIKKFCTPWPKGLESEATWKAIFPVEVVTTDYCHSLPTIRHPEARRVTITLKLSDLKFDAHAKDKFLRLVGDRYNQETGVLTFVADRCPTRKQNYDYALYLLTACYHESFITEPWEASKSEADMEVYLFERNKAKLSAEAILNWNANGEKQAPSATYADSVEKLINEGENEYNIAKYKEEVLKMLKIAN
;
A
#
# COMPACT_ATOMS: atom_id res chain seq x y z
N MET A 1 -62.75 8.15 -11.82
CA MET A 1 -62.04 9.28 -11.19
C MET A 1 -60.64 9.31 -11.80
N ALA A 2 -60.47 9.88 -12.97
CA ALA A 2 -60.31 11.31 -13.18
C ALA A 2 -59.12 11.90 -12.38
N THR A 3 -58.04 12.12 -13.14
CA THR A 3 -57.23 13.35 -13.19
C THR A 3 -56.28 13.66 -12.03
N ASN A 4 -54.97 13.50 -12.27
CA ASN A 4 -54.10 14.65 -12.58
C ASN A 4 -52.71 14.19 -13.04
N LEU A 5 -52.53 14.31 -14.36
CA LEU A 5 -51.29 14.27 -15.10
C LEU A 5 -50.33 15.38 -14.65
N VAL A 6 -49.03 15.04 -14.63
CA VAL A 6 -47.95 15.80 -15.30
C VAL A 6 -48.07 17.33 -15.16
N ARG A 7 -47.42 17.89 -14.14
CA ARG A 7 -47.09 19.33 -14.07
C ARG A 7 -45.87 19.55 -13.19
N LEU A 8 -44.68 19.36 -13.77
CA LEU A 8 -43.44 19.98 -13.28
C LEU A 8 -42.33 20.01 -14.35
N LEU A 9 -42.73 20.07 -15.61
CA LEU A 9 -41.87 20.36 -16.76
C LEU A 9 -42.69 21.15 -17.75
N GLU A 10 -42.88 22.44 -17.48
CA GLU A 10 -43.15 23.48 -18.49
C GLU A 10 -43.30 24.82 -17.77
N GLY A 11 -42.30 25.68 -17.95
CA GLY A 11 -42.26 26.99 -17.35
C GLY A 11 -41.08 27.81 -17.83
N SER A 12 -40.73 27.74 -19.12
CA SER A 12 -40.07 28.85 -19.84
C SER A 12 -39.99 28.55 -21.33
N ILE A 13 -41.11 28.74 -22.04
CA ILE A 13 -41.11 28.96 -23.49
C ILE A 13 -41.98 30.18 -23.75
N ARG A 14 -41.33 31.30 -24.07
CA ARG A 14 -41.74 32.30 -25.07
C ARG A 14 -40.80 33.51 -25.00
N SER A 15 -39.87 33.60 -25.95
CA SER A 15 -39.61 34.82 -26.72
C SER A 15 -38.54 34.57 -27.77
N ASN A 16 -38.96 34.77 -29.02
CA ASN A 16 -38.22 35.19 -30.20
C ASN A 16 -37.59 34.17 -31.18
N ASN A 17 -38.13 34.29 -32.39
CA ASN A 17 -37.83 33.64 -33.65
C ASN A 17 -36.45 34.01 -34.23
N ALA A 18 -35.86 33.01 -34.88
CA ALA A 18 -35.23 32.99 -36.20
C ALA A 18 -34.17 34.06 -36.59
N GLY A 19 -32.97 33.57 -36.94
CA GLY A 19 -31.98 34.35 -37.70
C GLY A 19 -30.58 33.74 -37.74
N VAL A 20 -30.41 32.64 -38.50
CA VAL A 20 -29.22 32.21 -39.25
C VAL A 20 -27.83 32.63 -38.70
N ALA A 21 -27.14 31.70 -38.01
CA ALA A 21 -25.72 31.85 -37.68
C ALA A 21 -24.83 31.16 -38.73
N GLN A 22 -23.99 31.98 -39.35
CA GLN A 22 -23.11 31.70 -40.48
C GLN A 22 -22.05 30.64 -40.15
N ARG A 23 -21.97 29.61 -41.00
CA ARG A 23 -20.76 28.76 -41.11
C ARG A 23 -19.72 29.53 -41.93
N THR A 24 -18.60 29.82 -41.29
CA THR A 24 -17.40 30.44 -41.87
C THR A 24 -16.74 29.49 -42.87
N LEU A 25 -16.99 29.73 -44.17
CA LEU A 25 -16.19 29.23 -45.27
C LEU A 25 -14.87 30.01 -45.31
N ARG A 26 -13.77 29.36 -44.94
CA ARG A 26 -12.42 29.83 -45.28
C ARG A 26 -12.19 29.57 -46.77
N VAL A 27 -11.98 30.67 -47.48
CA VAL A 27 -11.62 30.77 -48.89
C VAL A 27 -10.27 30.09 -49.11
N PHE A 28 -10.23 29.07 -49.96
CA PHE A 28 -9.00 28.64 -50.62
C PHE A 28 -8.98 29.24 -52.01
N SER A 29 -8.02 30.13 -52.23
CA SER A 29 -7.67 30.70 -53.53
C SER A 29 -7.10 29.62 -54.44
N SER A 30 -7.82 29.25 -55.49
CA SER A 30 -7.23 28.59 -56.65
C SER A 30 -6.83 29.65 -57.66
N GLN A 31 -5.51 29.81 -57.86
CA GLN A 31 -4.92 30.50 -59.00
C GLN A 31 -5.58 30.00 -60.30
N GLN A 32 -6.24 30.89 -61.02
CA GLN A 32 -6.48 30.72 -62.45
C GLN A 32 -5.19 31.12 -63.17
N GLN A 33 -4.48 30.11 -63.67
CA GLN A 33 -3.52 30.31 -64.76
C GLN A 33 -4.30 30.66 -66.03
N GLN A 34 -3.81 31.71 -66.68
CA GLN A 34 -4.24 32.20 -67.98
C GLN A 34 -4.20 31.10 -69.04
N SER A 35 -5.27 31.00 -69.82
CA SER A 35 -5.20 30.52 -71.19
C SER A 35 -6.08 31.44 -72.04
N GLU A 36 -5.44 32.37 -72.71
CA GLU A 36 -5.99 33.15 -73.81
C GLU A 36 -6.42 32.20 -74.93
N HIS A 37 -7.66 32.29 -75.38
CA HIS A 37 -8.01 32.08 -76.78
C HIS A 37 -9.31 32.82 -77.11
N SER A 38 -9.11 33.90 -77.87
CA SER A 38 -9.98 34.54 -78.86
C SER A 38 -11.45 34.10 -78.90
N ALA A 39 -12.32 35.03 -78.55
CA ALA A 39 -13.71 35.08 -79.01
C ALA A 39 -13.73 35.45 -80.50
N GLU A 40 -14.50 34.73 -81.30
CA GLU A 40 -15.28 35.26 -82.43
C GLU A 40 -16.26 34.18 -82.92
N ASP A 41 -17.50 34.61 -83.08
CA ASP A 41 -18.61 34.09 -83.92
C ASP A 41 -19.15 32.66 -83.71
N ASP A 42 -20.34 32.58 -83.12
CA ASP A 42 -21.58 32.33 -83.89
C ASP A 42 -22.79 32.24 -82.94
N GLU A 43 -23.79 33.09 -83.18
CA GLU A 43 -25.10 33.03 -82.54
C GLU A 43 -25.90 31.82 -83.07
N GLU A 44 -25.54 30.60 -82.67
CA GLU A 44 -26.38 29.42 -82.85
C GLU A 44 -26.94 28.91 -81.51
N PHE A 45 -28.27 28.75 -81.50
CA PHE A 45 -29.04 28.24 -80.38
C PHE A 45 -28.50 26.84 -79.97
N ARG A 46 -27.99 26.68 -78.75
CA ARG A 46 -27.55 25.37 -78.24
C ARG A 46 -28.75 24.41 -78.17
N VAL A 47 -28.87 23.51 -79.13
CA VAL A 47 -29.91 22.47 -79.13
C VAL A 47 -29.66 21.53 -77.95
N LEU A 48 -30.59 21.52 -77.00
CA LEU A 48 -30.53 20.70 -75.80
C LEU A 48 -30.80 19.24 -76.17
N ASN A 49 -29.75 18.44 -76.37
CA ASN A 49 -29.87 17.02 -76.65
C ASN A 49 -30.39 16.27 -75.40
N LEU A 50 -31.69 15.95 -75.40
CA LEU A 50 -32.40 15.26 -74.31
C LEU A 50 -32.12 13.73 -74.22
N ARG A 51 -31.26 13.18 -75.07
CA ARG A 51 -30.83 11.78 -74.93
C ARG A 51 -29.78 11.67 -73.82
N THR A 52 -30.27 11.40 -72.61
CA THR A 52 -29.43 10.96 -71.48
C THR A 52 -28.85 9.58 -71.79
N VAL A 53 -27.70 9.54 -72.45
CA VAL A 53 -26.84 8.35 -72.37
C VAL A 53 -26.42 8.28 -70.92
N LYS A 54 -26.97 7.31 -70.17
CA LYS A 54 -26.52 6.99 -68.81
C LYS A 54 -25.02 6.67 -68.89
N GLN A 55 -24.17 7.66 -68.66
CA GLN A 55 -22.78 7.42 -68.34
C GLN A 55 -22.78 6.65 -67.03
N GLN A 56 -22.60 5.34 -67.10
CA GLN A 56 -22.35 4.53 -65.92
C GLN A 56 -21.11 5.11 -65.26
N ALA A 57 -21.31 5.78 -64.12
CA ALA A 57 -20.21 6.29 -63.30
C ALA A 57 -19.30 5.11 -62.99
N ARG A 58 -18.10 5.08 -63.60
CA ARG A 58 -17.12 4.03 -63.36
C ARG A 58 -16.81 4.02 -61.86
N ARG A 59 -17.22 2.96 -61.18
CA ARG A 59 -16.95 2.75 -59.76
C ARG A 59 -15.44 2.82 -59.55
N ARG A 60 -14.95 3.82 -58.81
CA ARG A 60 -13.51 3.98 -58.51
C ARG A 60 -13.00 2.67 -57.90
N VAL A 61 -12.13 1.97 -58.64
CA VAL A 61 -11.40 0.83 -58.10
C VAL A 61 -10.38 1.39 -57.11
N ILE A 62 -10.60 1.12 -55.82
CA ILE A 62 -9.65 1.49 -54.77
C ILE A 62 -8.38 0.66 -55.03
N LYS A 63 -7.31 1.31 -55.51
CA LYS A 63 -5.99 0.66 -55.64
C LYS A 63 -5.50 0.36 -54.22
N LYS A 64 -5.22 -0.91 -53.93
CA LYS A 64 -4.57 -1.31 -52.67
C LYS A 64 -3.13 -0.82 -52.70
N GLU A 65 -2.74 -0.09 -51.67
CA GLU A 65 -1.34 0.29 -51.48
C GLU A 65 -0.49 -0.96 -51.22
N VAL A 66 0.71 -0.99 -51.81
CA VAL A 66 1.65 -2.09 -51.62
C VAL A 66 2.26 -1.97 -50.23
N VAL A 67 2.12 -3.03 -49.42
CA VAL A 67 2.70 -3.07 -48.08
C VAL A 67 4.21 -3.20 -48.20
N PRO A 68 5.01 -2.31 -47.59
CA PRO A 68 6.47 -2.43 -47.61
C PRO A 68 6.96 -3.68 -46.88
N PRO A 69 8.17 -4.19 -47.19
CA PRO A 69 8.74 -5.33 -46.49
C PRO A 69 8.93 -5.02 -44.99
N PRO A 70 8.92 -6.06 -44.12
CA PRO A 70 9.08 -5.86 -42.69
C PRO A 70 10.48 -5.34 -42.36
N ARG A 71 10.55 -4.46 -41.33
CA ARG A 71 11.81 -3.86 -40.87
C ARG A 71 12.87 -4.91 -40.51
N THR A 72 12.47 -6.10 -40.06
CA THR A 72 13.37 -7.22 -39.74
C THR A 72 14.37 -7.56 -40.84
N THR A 73 14.01 -7.38 -42.12
CA THR A 73 14.90 -7.71 -43.24
C THR A 73 16.09 -6.74 -43.35
N HIS A 74 15.94 -5.53 -42.83
CA HIS A 74 16.97 -4.48 -42.88
C HIS A 74 17.77 -4.36 -41.57
N MET A 75 17.46 -5.18 -40.56
CA MET A 75 18.05 -5.08 -39.23
C MET A 75 19.40 -5.81 -39.18
N PRO A 76 20.50 -5.12 -38.80
CA PRO A 76 21.78 -5.79 -38.59
C PRO A 76 21.73 -6.70 -37.34
N VAL A 77 22.56 -7.74 -37.34
CA VAL A 77 22.64 -8.71 -36.23
C VAL A 77 23.22 -8.06 -34.96
N ASP A 78 24.21 -7.18 -35.13
CA ASP A 78 24.94 -6.52 -34.02
C ASP A 78 24.29 -5.20 -33.56
N GLN A 79 23.06 -4.92 -33.99
CA GLN A 79 22.38 -3.67 -33.62
C GLN A 79 22.05 -3.64 -32.12
N ASP A 80 21.94 -2.42 -31.57
CA ASP A 80 21.45 -2.25 -30.21
C ASP A 80 19.94 -2.53 -30.13
N TRP A 81 19.60 -3.60 -29.42
CA TRP A 81 18.21 -4.01 -29.20
C TRP A 81 17.43 -2.97 -28.37
N THR A 82 18.08 -2.24 -27.48
CA THR A 82 17.43 -1.26 -26.60
C THR A 82 16.82 -0.11 -27.40
N ALA A 83 17.46 0.29 -28.50
CA ALA A 83 16.97 1.30 -29.42
C ALA A 83 15.79 0.81 -30.26
N VAL A 84 15.76 -0.48 -30.59
CA VAL A 84 14.66 -1.11 -31.34
C VAL A 84 13.41 -1.23 -30.46
N TRP A 85 13.59 -1.56 -29.19
CA TRP A 85 12.49 -1.86 -28.26
C TRP A 85 12.70 -1.17 -26.91
N SER A 86 12.47 0.14 -26.88
CA SER A 86 12.80 1.00 -25.74
C SER A 86 11.84 0.92 -24.55
N GLY A 87 10.59 0.51 -24.77
CA GLY A 87 9.56 0.54 -23.74
C GLY A 87 8.50 -0.55 -23.87
N PRO A 88 7.56 -0.62 -22.91
CA PRO A 88 6.51 -1.62 -22.92
C PRO A 88 5.59 -1.39 -24.14
N ARG A 89 5.50 -2.40 -25.00
CA ARG A 89 4.66 -2.37 -26.20
C ARG A 89 4.11 -3.76 -26.48
N SER A 90 2.92 -3.83 -27.08
CA SER A 90 2.39 -5.08 -27.63
C SER A 90 3.33 -5.66 -28.69
N PHE A 91 3.41 -6.98 -28.76
CA PHE A 91 4.27 -7.68 -29.69
C PHE A 91 4.01 -7.25 -31.13
N HIS A 92 5.06 -6.78 -31.83
CA HIS A 92 4.97 -6.36 -33.22
C HIS A 92 5.83 -7.26 -34.12
N PRO A 93 5.21 -8.11 -34.96
CA PRO A 93 5.94 -9.16 -35.69
C PRO A 93 6.95 -8.63 -36.71
N ALA A 94 6.75 -7.39 -37.22
CA ALA A 94 7.66 -6.77 -38.18
C ALA A 94 8.86 -6.05 -37.52
N SER A 95 8.88 -5.89 -36.20
CA SER A 95 10.01 -5.30 -35.45
C SER A 95 10.90 -6.35 -34.80
N VAL A 96 10.35 -7.52 -34.46
CA VAL A 96 11.11 -8.56 -33.74
C VAL A 96 11.78 -9.50 -34.75
N PRO A 97 13.13 -9.53 -34.84
CA PRO A 97 13.88 -10.31 -35.82
C PRO A 97 14.02 -11.79 -35.43
N LEU A 98 13.11 -12.31 -34.61
CA LEU A 98 13.11 -13.71 -34.16
C LEU A 98 12.02 -14.51 -34.91
N PRO A 99 12.29 -15.75 -35.33
CA PRO A 99 11.31 -16.62 -35.97
C PRO A 99 10.40 -17.30 -34.92
N LEU A 100 9.63 -16.50 -34.19
CA LEU A 100 8.73 -17.01 -33.15
C LEU A 100 7.52 -17.74 -33.74
N ARG A 101 7.14 -18.84 -33.11
CA ARG A 101 5.93 -19.62 -33.39
C ARG A 101 5.27 -20.00 -32.08
N GLN A 102 3.94 -19.87 -32.02
CA GLN A 102 3.17 -20.19 -30.82
C GLN A 102 1.74 -20.54 -31.18
N GLY A 103 1.17 -21.50 -30.47
CA GLY A 103 -0.22 -21.94 -30.65
C GLY A 103 -0.32 -23.46 -30.62
N TYR A 104 -1.46 -23.96 -30.16
CA TYR A 104 -1.74 -25.39 -30.20
C TYR A 104 -1.86 -25.87 -31.65
N THR A 105 -1.32 -27.04 -31.94
CA THR A 105 -1.37 -27.67 -33.27
C THR A 105 -1.61 -29.17 -33.14
N GLU A 106 -2.22 -29.74 -34.17
CA GLU A 106 -2.37 -31.19 -34.29
C GLU A 106 -1.01 -31.88 -34.44
N ARG A 107 -0.96 -33.17 -34.11
CA ARG A 107 0.29 -33.95 -34.18
C ARG A 107 0.83 -33.93 -35.61
N GLY A 108 2.02 -33.35 -35.78
CA GLY A 108 2.72 -33.26 -37.05
C GLY A 108 2.62 -31.89 -37.76
N ALA A 109 1.80 -30.96 -37.27
CA ALA A 109 1.69 -29.61 -37.82
C ALA A 109 2.63 -28.62 -37.12
N ALA A 110 3.17 -27.64 -37.86
CA ALA A 110 4.01 -26.59 -37.30
C ALA A 110 3.16 -25.49 -36.65
N ALA A 111 3.57 -25.01 -35.47
CA ALA A 111 2.88 -23.93 -34.77
C ALA A 111 2.75 -22.65 -35.65
N PRO A 112 1.64 -21.90 -35.50
CA PRO A 112 1.41 -20.65 -36.23
C PRO A 112 2.60 -19.69 -36.12
N SER A 113 2.93 -19.06 -37.26
CA SER A 113 4.03 -18.08 -37.33
C SER A 113 3.71 -16.82 -36.52
N LYS A 114 4.70 -15.96 -36.28
CA LYS A 114 4.51 -14.68 -35.58
C LYS A 114 3.55 -13.69 -36.26
N TYR A 115 3.34 -13.81 -37.57
CA TYR A 115 2.45 -12.91 -38.30
C TYR A 115 0.99 -13.27 -38.03
N ALA A 116 0.19 -12.26 -37.66
CA ALA A 116 -1.23 -12.40 -37.31
C ALA A 116 -1.53 -13.41 -36.16
N ASN A 117 -0.57 -13.64 -35.26
CA ASN A 117 -0.74 -14.55 -34.14
C ASN A 117 -1.24 -13.82 -32.88
N ALA A 118 -2.51 -14.05 -32.52
CA ALA A 118 -3.13 -13.43 -31.37
C ALA A 118 -2.54 -13.92 -30.03
N GLU A 119 -2.02 -15.15 -29.95
CA GLU A 119 -1.42 -15.66 -28.70
C GLU A 119 -0.17 -14.88 -28.31
N LEU A 120 0.66 -14.52 -29.29
CA LEU A 120 1.83 -13.66 -29.06
C LEU A 120 1.46 -12.22 -28.69
N MET A 121 0.26 -11.75 -29.07
CA MET A 121 -0.21 -10.42 -28.69
C MET A 121 -0.75 -10.35 -27.26
N LYS A 122 -1.27 -11.47 -26.73
CA LYS A 122 -1.80 -11.56 -25.36
C LYS A 122 -0.71 -11.53 -24.30
N ILE A 123 0.48 -12.05 -24.61
CA ILE A 123 1.58 -12.17 -23.63
C ILE A 123 2.14 -10.78 -23.29
N PRO A 124 2.24 -10.41 -22.00
CA PRO A 124 3.03 -9.27 -21.58
C PRO A 124 4.51 -9.58 -21.81
N ASN A 125 5.07 -9.05 -22.89
CA ASN A 125 6.45 -9.34 -23.27
C ASN A 125 7.45 -8.50 -22.45
N PHE A 126 8.65 -9.06 -22.26
CA PHE A 126 9.77 -8.45 -21.55
C PHE A 126 10.90 -8.03 -22.51
N LEU A 127 10.57 -7.79 -23.79
CA LEU A 127 11.56 -7.45 -24.82
C LEU A 127 12.27 -6.12 -24.56
N HIS A 128 11.68 -5.22 -23.77
CA HIS A 128 12.29 -3.97 -23.32
C HIS A 128 13.18 -4.14 -22.08
N LEU A 129 13.04 -5.25 -21.35
CA LEU A 129 13.77 -5.56 -20.11
C LEU A 129 14.81 -6.66 -20.35
N THR A 130 15.59 -6.51 -21.43
CA THR A 130 16.72 -7.41 -21.69
C THR A 130 17.89 -7.09 -20.75
N PRO A 131 18.77 -8.06 -20.42
CA PRO A 131 19.89 -7.81 -19.51
C PRO A 131 20.80 -6.63 -19.90
N PRO A 132 21.14 -6.41 -21.19
CA PRO A 132 21.88 -5.21 -21.59
C PRO A 132 21.13 -3.91 -21.30
N ALA A 133 19.81 -3.87 -21.56
CA ALA A 133 18.96 -2.71 -21.28
C ALA A 133 18.96 -2.38 -19.78
N ILE A 134 18.80 -3.41 -18.93
CA ILE A 134 18.75 -3.25 -17.47
C ILE A 134 20.08 -2.68 -16.96
N ARG A 135 21.23 -3.15 -17.46
CA ARG A 135 22.55 -2.62 -17.05
C ARG A 135 22.68 -1.13 -17.38
N GLN A 136 22.37 -0.73 -18.61
CA GLN A 136 22.41 0.67 -19.03
C GLN A 136 21.44 1.54 -18.21
N GLN A 137 20.22 1.05 -17.97
CA GLN A 137 19.22 1.75 -17.15
C GLN A 137 19.68 1.89 -15.70
N CYS A 138 20.19 0.82 -15.09
CA CYS A 138 20.74 0.87 -13.73
C CYS A 138 21.92 1.83 -13.62
N GLU A 139 22.83 1.86 -14.61
CA GLU A 139 23.93 2.84 -14.65
C GLU A 139 23.42 4.28 -14.71
N ALA A 140 22.40 4.55 -15.52
CA ALA A 140 21.77 5.87 -15.58
C ALA A 140 21.04 6.25 -14.28
N ILE A 141 20.47 5.28 -13.56
CA ILE A 141 19.72 5.49 -12.31
C ILE A 141 20.66 5.64 -11.10
N LYS A 142 21.85 5.03 -11.12
CA LYS A 142 22.84 5.09 -10.02
C LYS A 142 23.13 6.51 -9.53
N LYS A 143 23.07 7.52 -10.41
CA LYS A 143 23.26 8.94 -10.05
C LYS A 143 22.23 9.50 -9.06
N PHE A 144 21.06 8.86 -8.95
CA PHE A 144 20.00 9.23 -8.02
C PHE A 144 20.04 8.44 -6.71
N CYS A 145 20.82 7.36 -6.66
CA CYS A 145 20.93 6.52 -5.47
C CYS A 145 21.95 7.12 -4.48
N THR A 146 21.65 7.04 -3.20
CA THR A 146 22.60 7.36 -2.13
C THR A 146 23.17 6.06 -1.54
N PRO A 147 24.46 6.03 -1.14
CA PRO A 147 25.02 4.87 -0.47
C PRO A 147 24.36 4.68 0.89
N TRP A 148 24.17 3.43 1.30
CA TRP A 148 23.70 3.11 2.65
C TRP A 148 24.73 3.57 3.70
N PRO A 149 24.29 4.15 4.84
CA PRO A 149 25.19 4.56 5.91
C PRO A 149 26.06 3.41 6.44
N LYS A 150 27.37 3.66 6.59
CA LYS A 150 28.33 2.71 7.15
C LYS A 150 28.05 2.49 8.65
N GLY A 151 28.14 1.25 9.10
CA GLY A 151 27.92 0.88 10.51
C GLY A 151 26.49 0.45 10.86
N LEU A 152 25.55 0.54 9.92
CA LEU A 152 24.17 0.00 10.04
C LEU A 152 23.99 -1.30 9.26
N GLU A 153 24.99 -2.19 9.30
CA GLU A 153 24.98 -3.44 8.54
C GLU A 153 24.24 -4.57 9.28
N SER A 154 24.19 -4.50 10.62
CA SER A 154 23.59 -5.53 11.47
C SER A 154 22.24 -5.10 12.04
N GLU A 155 21.32 -6.05 12.16
CA GLU A 155 19.96 -5.78 12.63
C GLU A 155 19.93 -5.17 14.04
N ALA A 156 20.75 -5.71 14.93
CA ALA A 156 20.85 -5.24 16.30
C ALA A 156 21.34 -3.79 16.38
N THR A 157 22.25 -3.39 15.48
CA THR A 157 22.83 -2.04 15.49
C THR A 157 21.82 -0.97 15.10
N TRP A 158 21.00 -1.22 14.07
CA TRP A 158 20.00 -0.24 13.67
C TRP A 158 18.84 -0.18 14.66
N LYS A 159 18.42 -1.30 15.26
CA LYS A 159 17.37 -1.28 16.30
C LYS A 159 17.79 -0.51 17.55
N ALA A 160 19.07 -0.58 17.93
CA ALA A 160 19.58 0.17 19.07
C ALA A 160 19.64 1.69 18.83
N ILE A 161 19.94 2.11 17.59
CA ILE A 161 20.03 3.54 17.23
C ILE A 161 18.65 4.10 16.87
N PHE A 162 17.81 3.31 16.21
CA PHE A 162 16.48 3.67 15.71
C PHE A 162 15.43 2.70 16.28
N PRO A 163 14.92 2.96 17.50
CA PRO A 163 13.98 2.06 18.19
C PRO A 163 12.53 2.15 17.66
N VAL A 164 12.21 3.18 16.88
CA VAL A 164 10.87 3.41 16.32
C VAL A 164 10.83 2.92 14.88
N GLU A 165 9.96 1.96 14.61
CA GLU A 165 9.67 1.45 13.28
C GLU A 165 8.32 2.00 12.80
N VAL A 166 8.29 2.49 11.56
CA VAL A 166 7.08 3.09 10.96
C VAL A 166 6.75 2.31 9.71
N VAL A 167 5.64 1.60 9.72
CA VAL A 167 5.17 0.78 8.61
C VAL A 167 4.06 1.53 7.87
N THR A 168 4.30 1.76 6.57
CA THR A 168 3.31 2.32 5.65
C THR A 168 3.21 1.44 4.40
N THR A 169 2.01 1.29 3.86
CA THR A 169 1.72 0.40 2.74
C THR A 169 1.19 1.20 1.55
N ASP A 170 1.87 1.09 0.41
CA ASP A 170 1.45 1.71 -0.85
C ASP A 170 0.96 0.63 -1.83
N TYR A 171 -0.17 0.91 -2.49
CA TYR A 171 -0.84 -0.04 -3.37
C TYR A 171 -0.77 0.44 -4.82
N CYS A 172 -0.33 -0.44 -5.73
CA CYS A 172 -0.25 -0.15 -7.17
C CYS A 172 -1.26 -1.03 -7.92
N HIS A 173 -2.29 -0.41 -8.50
CA HIS A 173 -3.32 -1.08 -9.28
C HIS A 173 -3.34 -0.56 -10.72
N SER A 174 -3.84 -1.38 -11.65
CA SER A 174 -4.07 -0.98 -13.05
C SER A 174 -5.39 -0.21 -13.27
N LEU A 175 -6.05 0.20 -12.18
CA LEU A 175 -7.29 0.96 -12.22
C LEU A 175 -7.02 2.42 -12.64
N PRO A 176 -8.00 3.13 -13.23
CA PRO A 176 -7.85 4.55 -13.55
C PRO A 176 -7.71 5.44 -12.31
N THR A 177 -8.07 4.93 -11.13
CA THR A 177 -7.98 5.64 -9.85
C THR A 177 -6.75 5.18 -9.08
N ILE A 178 -5.89 6.13 -8.70
CA ILE A 178 -4.69 5.90 -7.87
C ILE A 178 -4.98 5.78 -6.36
N ARG A 179 -6.23 6.02 -5.94
CA ARG A 179 -6.61 6.11 -4.53
C ARG A 179 -6.93 4.73 -3.97
N HIS A 180 -6.26 4.37 -2.87
CA HIS A 180 -6.59 3.20 -2.07
C HIS A 180 -6.86 3.63 -0.62
N PRO A 181 -8.00 3.27 -0.01
CA PRO A 181 -8.35 3.73 1.33
C PRO A 181 -7.39 3.22 2.41
N GLU A 182 -6.82 2.03 2.25
CA GLU A 182 -5.89 1.46 3.24
C GLU A 182 -4.50 2.10 3.23
N ALA A 183 -4.13 2.81 2.16
CA ALA A 183 -2.82 3.46 2.05
C ALA A 183 -2.62 4.60 3.07
N ARG A 184 -3.71 5.04 3.74
CA ARG A 184 -3.64 6.05 4.81
C ARG A 184 -3.21 5.46 6.15
N ARG A 185 -3.30 4.14 6.34
CA ARG A 185 -2.99 3.47 7.61
C ARG A 185 -1.50 3.60 7.92
N VAL A 186 -1.21 4.00 9.15
CA VAL A 186 0.17 4.07 9.67
C VAL A 186 0.25 3.20 10.92
N THR A 187 1.26 2.34 10.95
CA THR A 187 1.56 1.52 12.12
C THR A 187 2.92 1.94 12.67
N ILE A 188 2.96 2.29 13.95
CA ILE A 188 4.19 2.59 14.68
C ILE A 188 4.45 1.44 15.65
N THR A 189 5.63 0.84 15.55
CA THR A 189 6.10 -0.23 16.44
C THR A 189 7.34 0.21 17.21
N LEU A 190 7.40 -0.14 18.49
CA LEU A 190 8.51 0.19 19.38
C LEU A 190 8.61 -0.84 20.51
N LYS A 191 9.82 -1.15 20.98
CA LYS A 191 10.02 -1.97 22.18
C LYS A 191 9.98 -1.13 23.45
N LEU A 192 9.26 -1.58 24.48
CA LEU A 192 9.18 -0.84 25.74
C LEU A 192 10.52 -0.70 26.47
N SER A 193 11.47 -1.61 26.23
CA SER A 193 12.82 -1.55 26.78
C SER A 193 13.59 -0.30 26.38
N ASP A 194 13.26 0.27 25.22
CA ASP A 194 14.01 1.38 24.65
C ASP A 194 13.50 2.73 25.19
N LEU A 195 12.35 2.72 25.86
CA LEU A 195 11.81 3.86 26.58
C LEU A 195 12.26 3.85 28.04
N LYS A 196 12.64 5.02 28.54
CA LYS A 196 13.12 5.19 29.92
C LYS A 196 11.94 5.36 30.87
N PHE A 197 11.35 4.27 31.34
CA PHE A 197 10.27 4.31 32.32
C PHE A 197 10.75 4.10 33.76
N ASP A 198 10.05 4.76 34.70
CA ASP A 198 10.06 4.37 36.11
C ASP A 198 9.08 3.19 36.35
N ALA A 199 9.17 2.51 37.50
CA ALA A 199 8.28 1.41 37.85
C ALA A 199 6.80 1.82 37.83
N HIS A 200 6.49 3.00 38.39
CA HIS A 200 5.16 3.60 38.34
C HIS A 200 4.73 3.91 36.91
N ALA A 201 5.57 4.61 36.15
CA ALA A 201 5.24 5.02 34.79
C ALA A 201 5.03 3.81 33.87
N LYS A 202 5.84 2.75 34.01
CA LYS A 202 5.67 1.51 33.24
C LYS A 202 4.32 0.84 33.53
N ASP A 203 3.97 0.70 34.80
CA ASP A 203 2.70 0.11 35.25
C ASP A 203 1.49 0.94 34.76
N LYS A 204 1.56 2.26 34.87
CA LYS A 204 0.52 3.16 34.35
C LYS A 204 0.43 3.10 32.82
N PHE A 205 1.56 3.10 32.13
CA PHE A 205 1.63 3.06 30.67
C PHE A 205 1.00 1.78 30.09
N LEU A 206 1.31 0.62 30.68
CA LEU A 206 0.73 -0.67 30.27
C LEU A 206 -0.80 -0.66 30.38
N ARG A 207 -1.36 -0.07 31.45
CA ARG A 207 -2.81 0.09 31.59
C ARG A 207 -3.44 1.04 30.58
N LEU A 208 -2.78 2.16 30.27
CA LEU A 208 -3.29 3.12 29.27
C LEU A 208 -3.35 2.53 27.86
N VAL A 209 -2.40 1.65 27.55
CA VAL A 209 -2.19 1.11 26.22
C VAL A 209 -2.99 -0.17 25.98
N GLY A 210 -3.18 -1.00 27.02
CA GLY A 210 -3.98 -2.22 26.97
C GLY A 210 -3.54 -3.18 25.87
N ASP A 211 -4.48 -3.60 25.04
CA ASP A 211 -4.32 -4.62 23.98
C ASP A 211 -3.27 -4.29 22.90
N ARG A 212 -2.76 -3.06 22.88
CA ARG A 212 -1.74 -2.63 21.91
C ARG A 212 -0.32 -3.10 22.28
N TYR A 213 -0.13 -3.58 23.52
CA TYR A 213 1.14 -4.12 23.99
C TYR A 213 1.12 -5.63 23.98
N ASN A 214 2.14 -6.24 23.38
CA ASN A 214 2.34 -7.69 23.44
C ASN A 214 3.36 -8.03 24.53
N GLN A 215 2.91 -8.74 25.58
CA GLN A 215 3.73 -9.13 26.73
C GLN A 215 4.86 -10.11 26.37
N GLU A 216 4.65 -11.00 25.40
CA GLU A 216 5.64 -12.03 25.01
C GLU A 216 6.82 -11.43 24.25
N THR A 217 6.55 -10.48 23.36
CA THR A 217 7.56 -9.86 22.48
C THR A 217 8.10 -8.54 23.02
N GLY A 218 7.40 -7.93 23.98
CA GLY A 218 7.72 -6.62 24.53
C GLY A 218 7.51 -5.47 23.54
N VAL A 219 6.74 -5.70 22.47
CA VAL A 219 6.50 -4.73 21.39
C VAL A 219 5.16 -4.04 21.57
N LEU A 220 5.22 -2.71 21.49
CA LEU A 220 4.08 -1.80 21.45
C LEU A 220 3.71 -1.49 20.01
N THR A 221 2.42 -1.58 19.68
CA THR A 221 1.91 -1.31 18.33
C THR A 221 0.80 -0.26 18.34
N PHE A 222 1.05 0.91 17.78
CA PHE A 222 0.01 1.92 17.52
C PHE A 222 -0.42 1.88 16.05
N VAL A 223 -1.70 1.61 15.81
CA VAL A 223 -2.31 1.66 14.48
C VAL A 223 -3.23 2.88 14.38
N ALA A 224 -2.95 3.76 13.42
CA ALA A 224 -3.75 4.95 13.13
C ALA A 224 -4.34 4.90 11.71
N ASP A 225 -5.67 4.99 11.63
CA ASP A 225 -6.47 4.94 10.38
C ASP A 225 -7.64 5.95 10.41
N ARG A 226 -7.58 6.96 11.30
CA ARG A 226 -8.69 7.89 11.52
C ARG A 226 -8.71 9.02 10.48
N CYS A 227 -7.55 9.54 10.13
CA CYS A 227 -7.43 10.70 9.26
C CYS A 227 -7.36 10.30 7.77
N PRO A 228 -7.84 11.15 6.84
CA PRO A 228 -7.78 10.85 5.42
C PRO A 228 -6.37 10.75 4.84
N THR A 229 -5.41 11.50 5.37
CA THR A 229 -4.04 11.53 4.85
C THR A 229 -3.09 10.74 5.74
N ARG A 230 -2.12 10.06 5.10
CA ARG A 230 -1.05 9.31 5.78
C ARG A 230 -0.23 10.20 6.72
N LYS A 231 0.09 11.44 6.30
CA LYS A 231 0.83 12.39 7.14
C LYS A 231 0.11 12.67 8.47
N GLN A 232 -1.20 12.94 8.42
CA GLN A 232 -1.98 13.18 9.63
C GLN A 232 -2.03 11.94 10.55
N ASN A 233 -2.18 10.73 9.99
CA ASN A 233 -2.16 9.51 10.80
C ASN A 233 -0.79 9.26 11.43
N TYR A 234 0.30 9.60 10.74
CA TYR A 234 1.65 9.54 11.29
C TYR A 234 1.84 10.51 12.46
N ASP A 235 1.49 11.78 12.24
CA ASP A 235 1.57 12.83 13.28
C ASP A 235 0.68 12.47 14.49
N TYR A 236 -0.51 11.91 14.24
CA TYR A 236 -1.42 11.46 15.28
C TYR A 236 -0.89 10.25 16.07
N ALA A 237 -0.29 9.27 15.39
CA ALA A 237 0.30 8.11 16.06
C ALA A 237 1.49 8.51 16.95
N LEU A 238 2.33 9.45 16.49
CA LEU A 238 3.40 10.04 17.32
C LEU A 238 2.85 10.86 18.48
N TYR A 239 1.79 11.64 18.26
CA TYR A 239 1.11 12.36 19.32
C TYR A 239 0.59 11.41 20.40
N LEU A 240 -0.06 10.31 20.02
CA LEU A 240 -0.54 9.30 20.97
C LEU A 240 0.60 8.69 21.78
N LEU A 241 1.69 8.30 21.12
CA LEU A 241 2.88 7.77 21.81
C LEU A 241 3.42 8.79 22.84
N THR A 242 3.54 10.06 22.43
CA THR A 242 4.06 11.14 23.29
C THR A 242 3.11 11.44 24.46
N ALA A 243 1.81 11.51 24.20
CA ALA A 243 0.80 11.75 25.22
C ALA A 243 0.77 10.60 26.24
N CYS A 244 0.71 9.35 25.80
CA CYS A 244 0.77 8.18 26.70
C CYS A 244 2.07 8.17 27.52
N TYR A 245 3.21 8.53 26.90
CA TYR A 245 4.47 8.62 27.62
C TYR A 245 4.43 9.67 28.72
N HIS A 246 4.05 10.92 28.44
CA HIS A 246 4.01 11.97 29.47
C HIS A 246 2.96 11.72 30.55
N GLU A 247 1.75 11.28 30.18
CA GLU A 247 0.68 10.95 31.12
C GLU A 247 1.06 9.81 32.06
N SER A 248 1.95 8.91 31.63
CA SER A 248 2.43 7.82 32.48
C SER A 248 3.30 8.30 33.65
N PHE A 249 4.01 9.43 33.54
CA PHE A 249 4.82 9.99 34.63
C PHE A 249 4.03 10.82 35.63
N ILE A 250 2.84 11.29 35.24
CA ILE A 250 2.00 12.10 36.13
C ILE A 250 1.32 11.17 37.13
N THR A 251 1.42 11.46 38.41
CA THR A 251 0.71 10.73 39.48
C THR A 251 -0.53 11.51 39.89
N GLU A 252 -1.71 10.96 39.61
CA GLU A 252 -2.96 11.58 39.99
C GLU A 252 -3.44 11.17 41.40
N PRO A 253 -4.22 12.00 42.11
CA PRO A 253 -4.67 11.69 43.48
C PRO A 253 -5.46 10.39 43.62
N TRP A 254 -6.20 10.00 42.58
CA TRP A 254 -7.00 8.79 42.57
C TRP A 254 -6.14 7.51 42.47
N GLU A 255 -4.88 7.60 42.05
CA GLU A 255 -3.98 6.44 41.97
C GLU A 255 -3.63 5.88 43.34
N ALA A 256 -3.74 6.69 44.40
CA ALA A 256 -3.60 6.24 45.79
C ALA A 256 -4.72 5.29 46.22
N SER A 257 -5.86 5.29 45.52
CA SER A 257 -7.03 4.44 45.81
C SER A 257 -6.99 3.07 45.12
N LYS A 258 -5.88 2.73 44.45
CA LYS A 258 -5.70 1.46 43.73
C LYS A 258 -5.90 0.26 44.65
N SER A 259 -6.77 -0.67 44.24
CA SER A 259 -7.07 -1.86 45.04
C SER A 259 -6.04 -2.97 44.83
N GLU A 260 -6.00 -3.96 45.73
CA GLU A 260 -5.14 -5.15 45.59
C GLU A 260 -5.41 -5.92 44.29
N ALA A 261 -6.66 -5.93 43.80
CA ALA A 261 -7.05 -6.61 42.57
C ALA A 261 -6.50 -5.95 41.30
N ASP A 262 -6.16 -4.65 41.37
CA ASP A 262 -5.64 -3.89 40.23
C ASP A 262 -4.11 -3.98 40.12
N MET A 263 -3.45 -4.66 41.06
CA MET A 263 -2.00 -4.83 41.07
C MET A 263 -1.59 -5.96 40.12
N GLU A 264 -0.70 -5.66 39.18
CA GLU A 264 -0.16 -6.66 38.23
C GLU A 264 0.87 -7.58 38.91
N VAL A 265 1.53 -7.07 39.94
CA VAL A 265 2.54 -7.78 40.71
C VAL A 265 2.02 -7.95 42.13
N TYR A 266 2.07 -9.19 42.60
CA TYR A 266 1.83 -9.53 43.99
C TYR A 266 2.96 -9.00 44.86
N LEU A 267 2.62 -8.08 45.77
CA LEU A 267 3.51 -7.57 46.81
C LEU A 267 3.09 -8.16 48.15
N PHE A 268 3.96 -8.92 48.79
CA PHE A 268 3.65 -9.62 50.04
C PHE A 268 3.25 -8.66 51.16
N GLU A 269 3.88 -7.49 51.23
CA GLU A 269 3.68 -6.55 52.34
C GLU A 269 2.28 -5.96 52.46
N ARG A 270 1.54 -5.87 51.34
CA ARG A 270 0.19 -5.29 51.29
C ARG A 270 -0.91 -6.34 51.41
N ASN A 271 -0.56 -7.63 51.37
CA ASN A 271 -1.52 -8.69 51.16
C ASN A 271 -1.89 -9.46 52.43
N LYS A 272 -3.02 -10.16 52.34
CA LYS A 272 -3.55 -11.04 53.41
C LYS A 272 -2.58 -12.13 53.85
N ALA A 273 -1.66 -12.57 52.99
CA ALA A 273 -0.68 -13.60 53.32
C ALA A 273 0.28 -13.17 54.44
N LYS A 274 0.60 -11.87 54.53
CA LYS A 274 1.38 -11.33 55.64
C LYS A 274 0.56 -11.37 56.94
N LEU A 275 -0.68 -10.89 56.89
CA LEU A 275 -1.58 -10.91 58.05
C LEU A 275 -1.81 -12.33 58.58
N SER A 276 -1.99 -13.31 57.69
CA SER A 276 -2.14 -14.70 58.09
C SER A 276 -0.83 -15.30 58.64
N ALA A 277 0.33 -15.02 58.02
CA ALA A 277 1.61 -15.49 58.53
C ALA A 277 1.95 -14.90 59.90
N GLU A 278 1.70 -13.61 60.11
CA GLU A 278 1.85 -12.94 61.41
C GLU A 278 0.87 -13.52 62.45
N ALA A 279 -0.36 -13.81 62.06
CA ALA A 279 -1.35 -14.43 62.95
C ALA A 279 -0.94 -15.86 63.37
N ILE A 280 -0.36 -16.64 62.45
CA ILE A 280 0.11 -18.01 62.73
C ILE A 280 1.32 -18.00 63.66
N LEU A 281 2.32 -17.15 63.39
CA LEU A 281 3.52 -17.03 64.22
C LEU A 281 3.19 -16.57 65.65
N ASN A 282 2.23 -15.66 65.78
CA ASN A 282 1.87 -15.07 67.06
C ASN A 282 0.66 -15.76 67.73
N TRP A 283 0.16 -16.89 67.20
CA TRP A 283 -1.04 -17.58 67.71
C TRP A 283 -0.92 -17.96 69.20
N ASN A 284 0.28 -18.31 69.66
CA ASN A 284 0.57 -18.69 71.07
C ASN A 284 1.63 -17.79 71.74
N ALA A 285 1.90 -16.60 71.19
CA ALA A 285 2.98 -15.73 71.68
C ALA A 285 2.47 -14.74 72.75
N ASN A 286 2.98 -14.86 73.98
CA ASN A 286 2.76 -13.90 75.07
C ASN A 286 3.86 -12.80 75.15
N GLY A 287 4.63 -12.60 74.07
CA GLY A 287 5.81 -11.73 73.99
C GLY A 287 5.88 -10.87 72.72
N GLU A 288 7.09 -10.39 72.36
CA GLU A 288 7.31 -9.54 71.17
C GLU A 288 6.84 -10.23 69.87
N LYS A 289 6.11 -9.47 69.04
CA LYS A 289 5.50 -9.97 67.80
C LYS A 289 6.59 -10.36 66.80
N GLN A 290 6.58 -11.62 66.38
CA GLN A 290 7.53 -12.13 65.39
C GLN A 290 7.00 -11.89 63.97
N ALA A 291 7.80 -11.25 63.13
CA ALA A 291 7.50 -11.04 61.72
C ALA A 291 7.94 -12.26 60.89
N PRO A 292 7.25 -12.58 59.78
CA PRO A 292 7.67 -13.62 58.85
C PRO A 292 9.05 -13.30 58.25
N SER A 293 9.83 -14.34 57.91
CA SER A 293 11.15 -14.16 57.31
C SER A 293 11.06 -13.55 55.91
N ALA A 294 12.05 -12.74 55.55
CA ALA A 294 12.14 -12.16 54.19
C ALA A 294 12.21 -13.24 53.10
N THR A 295 12.84 -14.38 53.41
CA THR A 295 12.93 -15.52 52.49
C THR A 295 11.57 -16.15 52.19
N TYR A 296 10.65 -16.15 53.16
CA TYR A 296 9.28 -16.61 52.99
C TYR A 296 8.50 -15.63 52.10
N ALA A 297 8.61 -14.31 52.36
CA ALA A 297 7.98 -13.28 51.53
C ALA A 297 8.37 -13.42 50.04
N ASP A 298 9.68 -13.52 49.77
CA ASP A 298 10.20 -13.73 48.41
C ASP A 298 9.68 -15.02 47.75
N SER A 299 9.50 -16.08 48.54
CA SER A 299 8.97 -17.35 48.02
C SER A 299 7.51 -17.24 47.62
N VAL A 300 6.70 -16.51 48.39
CA VAL A 300 5.28 -16.27 48.11
C VAL A 300 5.13 -15.36 46.88
N GLU A 301 5.94 -14.30 46.79
CA GLU A 301 5.92 -13.40 45.63
C GLU A 301 6.31 -14.12 44.35
N LYS A 302 7.36 -14.94 44.36
CA LYS A 302 7.76 -15.73 43.19
C LYS A 302 6.71 -16.76 42.79
N LEU A 303 6.09 -17.43 43.77
CA LEU A 303 5.04 -18.40 43.50
C LEU A 303 3.85 -17.77 42.77
N ILE A 304 3.43 -16.57 43.19
CA ILE A 304 2.25 -15.92 42.61
C ILE A 304 2.58 -15.17 41.31
N ASN A 305 3.75 -14.53 41.21
CA ASN A 305 4.12 -13.73 40.05
C ASN A 305 4.67 -14.56 38.88
N GLU A 306 5.51 -15.56 39.15
CA GLU A 306 6.12 -16.41 38.11
C GLU A 306 5.27 -17.65 37.81
N GLY A 307 4.28 -17.93 38.67
CA GLY A 307 3.37 -19.07 38.57
C GLY A 307 3.80 -20.31 39.37
N GLU A 308 2.89 -21.28 39.37
CA GLU A 308 2.99 -22.53 40.11
C GLU A 308 3.89 -23.55 39.39
N ASN A 309 5.20 -23.42 39.60
CA ASN A 309 6.19 -24.42 39.17
C ASN A 309 6.57 -25.35 40.33
N GLU A 310 6.94 -26.60 40.02
CA GLU A 310 7.36 -27.59 41.03
C GLU A 310 8.49 -27.06 41.93
N TYR A 311 9.45 -26.33 41.35
CA TYR A 311 10.51 -25.66 42.08
C TYR A 311 10.00 -24.56 43.04
N ASN A 312 9.06 -23.72 42.58
CA ASN A 312 8.49 -22.63 43.39
C ASN A 312 7.66 -23.19 44.55
N ILE A 313 6.91 -24.26 44.30
CA ILE A 313 6.12 -24.97 45.33
C ILE A 313 7.03 -25.65 46.36
N ALA A 314 8.08 -26.35 45.91
CA ALA A 314 9.03 -27.00 46.80
C ALA A 314 9.74 -25.97 47.70
N LYS A 315 10.17 -24.85 47.12
CA LYS A 315 10.81 -23.76 47.86
C LYS A 315 9.86 -23.11 48.87
N TYR A 316 8.62 -22.85 48.47
CA TYR A 316 7.59 -22.35 49.39
C TYR A 316 7.36 -23.33 50.56
N LYS A 317 7.26 -24.64 50.27
CA LYS A 317 7.13 -25.69 51.30
C LYS A 317 8.29 -25.66 52.30
N GLU A 318 9.53 -25.60 51.83
CA GLU A 318 10.71 -25.54 52.69
C GLU A 318 10.70 -24.31 53.60
N GLU A 319 10.35 -23.14 53.06
CA GLU A 319 10.29 -21.90 53.84
C GLU A 319 9.14 -21.91 54.85
N VAL A 320 7.99 -22.52 54.53
CA VAL A 320 6.89 -22.72 55.49
C VAL A 320 7.30 -23.68 56.62
N LEU A 321 8.01 -24.77 56.31
CA LEU A 321 8.50 -25.72 57.31
C LEU A 321 9.49 -25.05 58.28
N LYS A 322 10.41 -24.23 57.76
CA LYS A 322 11.31 -23.41 58.56
C LYS A 322 10.55 -22.42 59.45
N MET A 323 9.53 -21.76 58.88
CA MET A 323 8.71 -20.77 59.59
C MET A 323 7.94 -21.42 60.77
N LEU A 324 7.41 -22.63 60.58
CA LEU A 324 6.65 -23.37 61.60
C LEU A 324 7.53 -24.21 62.54
N LYS A 325 8.86 -24.24 62.33
CA LYS A 325 9.82 -25.09 63.09
C LYS A 325 9.47 -26.58 63.07
N ILE A 326 8.89 -27.05 61.97
CA ILE A 326 8.57 -28.46 61.77
C ILE A 326 9.79 -29.08 61.07
N ALA A 327 10.49 -29.99 61.74
CA ALA A 327 11.59 -30.73 61.12
C ALA A 327 11.05 -31.64 60.00
N ASN A 328 11.81 -31.75 58.91
CA ASN A 328 11.51 -32.64 57.77
C ASN A 328 11.28 -34.08 58.20
#